data_AF-A0A1D2SGL9-F1
#
_entry.id   AF-A0A1D2SGL9-F1
#
_cell.length_a   1.000
_cell.length_b   1.000
_cell.length_c   1.000
_cell.angle_alpha   90.00
_cell.angle_beta   90.00
_cell.angle_gamma   90.00
#
_symmetry.space_group_name_H-M   'P 1'
#
loop_
_entity.id
_entity.type
_entity.pdbx_description
1 polymer ?
#
loop_
_entity_poly.entity_id
_entity_poly.type
_entity_poly.pdbx_seq_one_letter_code
_entity_poly.pdbx_strand_id
1 'polypeptide(L)'
;MRSSIDYGHGIVAVDSGFVRPMLDAVHLVVEGGRAAVVDTASNESVPHVLAALAERGLSAAQVDWVMLTHVHLDHAGGAGAMMAQFPNARLAVHPRGARHMIDPSRLTAATIEVYGAEAARRMYGDIVPVPADRVVEMPDGATLSLNGRRFEFLDTPGHARHHACIVDERTGHIFAGDTFGLSYRELERDGRHAIFPSTTPVQFDPPALHASIDRLIARAPGAIYVTHFGQVTDVQRCAADLHRLIDAHVQLALDCRDAGPGRGEGLREGVRAMLLEEARRNDWPVSGQALFDLFELDIMLNADGLAAWLDAGAPGAGR
;
A
#
# COMPACT_ATOMS: atom_id res chain seq x y z
N MET A 1 10.39 -22.34 -3.01
CA MET A 1 9.23 -21.81 -2.27
C MET A 1 8.43 -21.00 -3.28
N ARG A 2 7.10 -21.16 -3.38
CA ARG A 2 6.32 -20.48 -4.43
C ARG A 2 6.43 -18.96 -4.20
N SER A 3 6.99 -18.24 -5.16
CA SER A 3 7.26 -16.79 -5.14
C SER A 3 6.06 -15.94 -5.55
N SER A 4 4.94 -16.58 -5.90
CA SER A 4 3.71 -15.90 -6.30
C SER A 4 2.45 -16.69 -5.99
N ILE A 5 1.33 -15.97 -5.86
CA ILE A 5 -0.03 -16.48 -5.66
C ILE A 5 -0.87 -16.08 -6.89
N ASP A 6 -1.45 -17.06 -7.57
CA ASP A 6 -2.33 -16.84 -8.72
C ASP A 6 -3.79 -16.78 -8.26
N TYR A 7 -4.45 -15.65 -8.50
CA TYR A 7 -5.84 -15.42 -8.11
C TYR A 7 -6.83 -15.65 -9.26
N GLY A 8 -6.35 -16.17 -10.40
CA GLY A 8 -7.12 -16.22 -11.63
C GLY A 8 -7.24 -14.85 -12.29
N HIS A 9 -8.01 -14.77 -13.38
CA HIS A 9 -8.23 -13.54 -14.15
C HIS A 9 -6.94 -12.86 -14.64
N GLY A 10 -5.84 -13.62 -14.74
CA GLY A 10 -4.51 -13.09 -15.05
C GLY A 10 -3.92 -12.19 -13.95
N ILE A 11 -4.45 -12.21 -12.72
CA ILE A 11 -3.96 -11.42 -11.59
C ILE A 11 -3.15 -12.31 -10.65
N VAL A 12 -1.97 -11.84 -10.28
CA VAL A 12 -0.99 -12.58 -9.47
C VAL A 12 -0.38 -11.65 -8.45
N ALA A 13 -0.30 -12.06 -7.19
CA ALA A 13 0.59 -11.40 -6.22
C ALA A 13 1.97 -12.07 -6.27
N VAL A 14 3.01 -11.27 -6.42
CA VAL A 14 4.41 -11.69 -6.32
C VAL A 14 4.95 -11.19 -4.99
N ASP A 15 5.51 -12.09 -4.18
CA ASP A 15 6.21 -11.68 -2.96
C ASP A 15 7.42 -10.84 -3.36
N SER A 16 7.41 -9.59 -2.92
CA SER A 16 8.39 -8.59 -3.34
C SER A 16 9.77 -8.81 -2.73
N GLY A 17 9.87 -9.64 -1.68
CA GLY A 17 11.08 -9.82 -0.88
C GLY A 17 11.36 -8.67 0.09
N PHE A 18 10.47 -7.68 0.20
CA PHE A 18 10.69 -6.50 1.03
C PHE A 18 10.72 -6.85 2.52
N VAL A 19 11.89 -6.70 3.17
CA VAL A 19 12.16 -6.88 4.61
C VAL A 19 11.98 -8.32 5.13
N ARG A 20 10.81 -8.93 4.92
CA ARG A 20 10.48 -10.32 5.26
C ARG A 20 9.55 -10.93 4.21
N PRO A 21 9.50 -12.27 4.09
CA PRO A 21 8.54 -12.91 3.20
C PRO A 21 7.10 -12.48 3.51
N MET A 22 6.30 -12.34 2.46
CA MET A 22 4.86 -12.04 2.52
C MET A 22 4.50 -10.73 3.22
N LEU A 23 5.45 -9.78 3.35
CA LEU A 23 5.13 -8.42 3.81
C LEU A 23 4.44 -7.64 2.70
N ASP A 24 5.11 -7.47 1.56
CA ASP A 24 4.61 -6.71 0.41
C ASP A 24 4.45 -7.58 -0.82
N ALA A 25 3.38 -7.34 -1.55
CA ALA A 25 3.03 -7.96 -2.81
C ALA A 25 3.13 -6.92 -3.93
N VAL A 26 3.93 -7.25 -4.94
CA VAL A 26 3.83 -6.60 -6.25
C VAL A 26 2.82 -7.39 -7.08
N HIS A 27 1.81 -6.73 -7.63
CA HIS A 27 0.80 -7.43 -8.41
C HIS A 27 1.15 -7.42 -9.90
N LEU A 28 1.08 -8.59 -10.53
CA LEU A 28 1.20 -8.73 -11.97
C LEU A 28 -0.19 -8.98 -12.57
N VAL A 29 -0.54 -8.22 -13.61
CA VAL A 29 -1.76 -8.42 -14.39
C VAL A 29 -1.40 -8.79 -15.83
N VAL A 30 -1.86 -9.94 -16.30
CA VAL A 30 -1.58 -10.46 -17.64
C VAL A 30 -2.85 -10.46 -18.48
N GLU A 31 -2.76 -9.88 -19.68
CA GLU A 31 -3.84 -9.84 -20.67
C GLU A 31 -3.27 -10.03 -22.09
N GLY A 32 -3.75 -11.06 -22.80
CA GLY A 32 -3.37 -11.36 -24.19
C GLY A 32 -1.88 -11.24 -24.52
N GLY A 33 -1.01 -11.78 -23.67
CA GLY A 33 0.43 -11.78 -23.89
C GLY A 33 1.13 -10.46 -23.55
N ARG A 34 0.44 -9.53 -22.87
CA ARG A 34 0.94 -8.27 -22.32
C ARG A 34 0.77 -8.25 -20.81
N ALA A 35 1.60 -7.47 -20.13
CA ALA A 35 1.59 -7.35 -18.69
C ALA A 35 1.49 -5.89 -18.21
N ALA A 36 0.85 -5.72 -17.05
CA ALA A 36 0.99 -4.54 -16.21
C ALA A 36 1.46 -4.98 -14.82
N VAL A 37 2.26 -4.14 -14.17
CA VAL A 37 2.71 -4.32 -12.79
C VAL A 37 2.01 -3.26 -11.93
N VAL A 38 1.44 -3.63 -10.78
CA VAL A 38 0.86 -2.70 -9.81
C VAL A 38 1.71 -2.70 -8.54
N ASP A 39 2.19 -1.50 -8.20
CA ASP A 39 3.25 -1.25 -7.23
C ASP A 39 4.54 -2.02 -7.54
N THR A 40 5.61 -1.66 -6.87
CA THR A 40 6.97 -2.08 -7.21
C THR A 40 7.84 -2.42 -6.01
N ALA A 41 7.35 -2.13 -4.80
CA ALA A 41 8.11 -2.28 -3.57
C ALA A 41 9.51 -1.68 -3.67
N SER A 42 10.57 -2.47 -3.49
CA SER A 42 11.95 -1.99 -3.53
C SER A 42 12.70 -2.43 -4.79
N ASN A 43 13.95 -1.96 -4.92
CA ASN A 43 14.85 -2.44 -5.97
C ASN A 43 15.08 -3.97 -5.93
N GLU A 44 14.96 -4.60 -4.76
CA GLU A 44 15.13 -6.05 -4.61
C GLU A 44 13.98 -6.84 -5.24
N SER A 45 12.84 -6.20 -5.46
CA SER A 45 11.65 -6.84 -6.04
C SER A 45 11.75 -7.05 -7.55
N VAL A 46 12.66 -6.35 -8.23
CA VAL A 46 12.88 -6.45 -9.69
C VAL A 46 13.12 -7.89 -10.16
N PRO A 47 14.10 -8.65 -9.60
CA PRO A 47 14.29 -10.05 -10.00
C PRO A 47 13.08 -10.95 -9.72
N HIS A 48 12.29 -10.67 -8.68
CA HIS A 48 11.08 -11.44 -8.36
C HIS A 48 10.00 -11.25 -9.43
N VAL A 49 9.78 -10.00 -9.86
CA VAL A 49 8.82 -9.68 -10.94
C VAL A 49 9.29 -10.27 -12.28
N LEU A 50 10.58 -10.17 -12.60
CA LEU A 50 11.15 -10.78 -13.82
C LEU A 50 10.97 -12.30 -13.84
N ALA A 51 11.17 -12.97 -12.70
CA ALA A 51 10.92 -14.41 -12.58
C ALA A 51 9.43 -14.74 -12.78
N ALA A 52 8.53 -13.99 -12.15
CA ALA A 52 7.08 -14.19 -12.29
C ALA A 52 6.57 -13.97 -13.72
N LEU A 53 7.16 -13.02 -14.47
CA LEU A 53 6.93 -12.82 -15.90
C LEU A 53 7.40 -14.03 -16.72
N ALA A 54 8.62 -14.50 -16.47
CA ALA A 54 9.21 -15.62 -17.19
C ALA A 54 8.43 -16.93 -16.98
N GLU A 55 7.96 -17.20 -15.76
CA GLU A 55 7.06 -18.32 -15.45
C GLU A 55 5.77 -18.31 -16.27
N ARG A 56 5.36 -17.14 -16.76
CA ARG A 56 4.16 -16.92 -17.59
C ARG A 56 4.48 -16.78 -19.07
N GLY A 57 5.71 -17.07 -19.47
CA GLY A 57 6.15 -16.96 -20.86
C GLY A 57 6.21 -15.52 -21.36
N LEU A 58 6.35 -14.54 -20.46
CA LEU A 58 6.46 -13.13 -20.80
C LEU A 58 7.89 -12.63 -20.60
N SER A 59 8.33 -11.80 -21.53
CA SER A 59 9.57 -11.04 -21.43
C SER A 59 9.33 -9.65 -20.84
N ALA A 60 10.40 -9.01 -20.39
CA ALA A 60 10.40 -7.61 -19.94
C ALA A 60 9.84 -6.63 -20.98
N ALA A 61 10.01 -6.92 -22.28
CA ALA A 61 9.48 -6.09 -23.37
C ALA A 61 7.94 -6.20 -23.55
N GLN A 62 7.30 -7.16 -22.88
CA GLN A 62 5.84 -7.34 -22.90
C GLN A 62 5.13 -6.64 -21.74
N VAL A 63 5.88 -5.95 -20.87
CA VAL A 63 5.30 -5.08 -19.84
C VAL A 63 5.01 -3.71 -20.44
N ASP A 64 3.74 -3.31 -20.38
CA ASP A 64 3.24 -2.06 -20.96
C ASP A 64 3.04 -0.97 -19.93
N TRP A 65 2.76 -1.38 -18.69
CA TRP A 65 2.41 -0.46 -17.62
C TRP A 65 3.08 -0.87 -16.31
N VAL A 66 3.63 0.12 -15.62
CA VAL A 66 3.87 0.10 -14.18
C VAL A 66 2.88 1.08 -13.57
N MET A 67 1.92 0.59 -12.80
CA MET A 67 0.85 1.38 -12.20
C MET A 67 1.15 1.52 -10.71
N LEU A 68 1.20 2.74 -10.20
CA LEU A 68 1.42 2.98 -8.78
C LEU A 68 0.11 3.35 -8.10
N THR A 69 -0.17 2.71 -6.97
CA THR A 69 -1.23 3.14 -6.06
C THR A 69 -0.83 4.46 -5.43
N HIS A 70 0.41 4.57 -4.95
CA HIS A 70 0.97 5.82 -4.43
C HIS A 70 2.51 5.76 -4.39
N VAL A 71 3.17 6.79 -3.86
CA VAL A 71 4.63 6.97 -3.96
C VAL A 71 5.43 6.79 -2.67
N HIS A 72 4.86 6.16 -1.62
CA HIS A 72 5.71 5.67 -0.53
C HIS A 72 6.68 4.61 -1.07
N LEU A 73 7.88 4.50 -0.49
CA LEU A 73 8.96 3.74 -1.13
C LEU A 73 8.81 2.22 -1.03
N ASP A 74 8.00 1.73 -0.10
CA ASP A 74 7.48 0.36 -0.03
C ASP A 74 6.43 0.05 -1.11
N HIS A 75 6.00 1.05 -1.88
CA HIS A 75 5.16 0.87 -3.07
C HIS A 75 5.90 1.25 -4.36
N ALA A 76 6.68 2.33 -4.35
CA ALA A 76 7.26 2.94 -5.55
C ALA A 76 8.80 2.89 -5.61
N GLY A 77 9.47 2.34 -4.60
CA GLY A 77 10.93 2.36 -4.50
C GLY A 77 11.62 1.62 -5.64
N GLY A 78 11.03 0.53 -6.13
CA GLY A 78 11.49 -0.24 -7.28
C GLY A 78 11.12 0.35 -8.64
N ALA A 79 10.32 1.42 -8.70
CA ALA A 79 9.73 1.90 -9.94
C ALA A 79 10.75 2.28 -11.02
N GLY A 80 11.77 3.06 -10.67
CA GLY A 80 12.82 3.44 -11.61
C GLY A 80 13.64 2.25 -12.11
N ALA A 81 13.98 1.32 -11.22
CA ALA A 81 14.73 0.12 -11.58
C ALA A 81 13.90 -0.81 -12.48
N MET A 82 12.62 -1.00 -12.19
CA MET A 82 11.70 -1.74 -13.06
C MET A 82 11.56 -1.06 -14.44
N MET A 83 11.39 0.26 -14.48
CA MET A 83 11.27 1.01 -15.74
C MET A 83 12.53 0.91 -16.61
N ALA A 84 13.72 0.76 -16.00
CA ALA A 84 14.96 0.49 -16.72
C ALA A 84 15.00 -0.91 -17.34
N GLN A 85 14.35 -1.90 -16.71
CA GLN A 85 14.24 -3.27 -17.23
C GLN A 85 13.12 -3.43 -18.27
N PHE A 86 12.04 -2.64 -18.19
CA PHE A 86 10.87 -2.76 -19.05
C PHE A 86 10.89 -1.70 -20.16
N PRO A 87 11.50 -1.95 -21.34
CA PRO A 87 11.78 -0.90 -22.33
C PRO A 87 10.52 -0.26 -22.93
N ASN A 88 9.40 -0.99 -22.98
CA ASN A 88 8.15 -0.52 -23.58
C ASN A 88 7.15 0.03 -22.55
N ALA A 89 7.44 -0.10 -21.26
CA ALA A 89 6.49 0.29 -20.22
C ALA A 89 6.34 1.81 -20.11
N ARG A 90 5.16 2.25 -19.69
CA ARG A 90 4.93 3.60 -19.17
C ARG A 90 4.55 3.50 -17.69
N LEU A 91 4.87 4.52 -16.91
CA LEU A 91 4.52 4.58 -15.50
C LEU A 91 3.26 5.42 -15.29
N ALA A 92 2.19 4.82 -14.80
CA ALA A 92 0.94 5.48 -14.47
C ALA A 92 0.89 5.79 -12.96
N VAL A 93 0.68 7.06 -12.60
CA VAL A 93 0.73 7.51 -11.21
C VAL A 93 -0.19 8.71 -11.00
N HIS A 94 -0.66 8.91 -9.77
CA HIS A 94 -1.41 10.09 -9.38
C HIS A 94 -0.62 11.39 -9.72
N PRO A 95 -1.27 12.47 -10.22
CA PRO A 95 -0.59 13.72 -10.61
C PRO A 95 0.33 14.31 -9.53
N ARG A 96 -0.09 14.25 -8.25
CA ARG A 96 0.73 14.73 -7.11
C ARG A 96 1.98 13.88 -6.86
N GLY A 97 1.98 12.63 -7.30
CA GLY A 97 3.12 11.70 -7.19
C GLY A 97 4.10 11.78 -8.36
N ALA A 98 3.65 12.21 -9.55
CA ALA A 98 4.45 12.18 -10.78
C ALA A 98 5.81 12.87 -10.66
N ARG A 99 5.84 14.09 -10.09
CA ARG A 99 7.09 14.83 -9.87
C ARG A 99 8.12 14.06 -9.04
N HIS A 100 7.66 13.22 -8.12
CA HIS A 100 8.52 12.45 -7.22
C HIS A 100 9.10 11.20 -7.90
N MET A 101 8.42 10.68 -8.93
CA MET A 101 8.97 9.61 -9.76
C MET A 101 10.00 10.15 -10.76
N ILE A 102 9.80 11.38 -11.25
CA ILE A 102 10.75 12.07 -12.15
C ILE A 102 12.00 12.50 -11.38
N ASP A 103 11.81 13.08 -10.18
CA ASP A 103 12.88 13.48 -9.27
C ASP A 103 12.59 12.94 -7.85
N PRO A 104 13.23 11.81 -7.47
CA PRO A 104 12.99 11.16 -6.18
C PRO A 104 13.70 11.83 -5.01
N SER A 105 14.47 12.91 -5.23
CA SER A 105 15.30 13.55 -4.18
C SER A 105 14.54 13.84 -2.89
N ARG A 106 13.30 14.33 -3.00
CA ARG A 106 12.42 14.60 -1.85
C ARG A 106 11.94 13.34 -1.13
N LEU A 107 11.60 12.28 -1.86
CA LEU A 107 11.18 11.01 -1.25
C LEU A 107 12.35 10.36 -0.51
N THR A 108 13.53 10.36 -1.13
CA THR A 108 14.76 9.86 -0.53
C THR A 108 15.09 10.64 0.75
N ALA A 109 15.01 11.97 0.71
CA ALA A 109 15.26 12.80 1.90
C ALA A 109 14.28 12.51 3.04
N ALA A 110 12.97 12.46 2.76
CA ALA A 110 11.95 12.16 3.76
C ALA A 110 12.12 10.74 4.35
N THR A 111 12.48 9.76 3.52
CA THR A 111 12.73 8.39 3.97
C THR A 111 13.96 8.31 4.88
N ILE A 112 15.03 9.05 4.55
CA ILE A 112 16.22 9.13 5.39
C ILE A 112 15.92 9.80 6.74
N GLU A 113 15.02 10.77 6.77
CA GLU A 113 14.58 11.41 8.02
C GLU A 113 13.85 10.42 8.94
N VAL A 114 12.99 9.56 8.37
CA VAL A 114 12.22 8.56 9.14
C VAL A 114 13.08 7.37 9.58
N TYR A 115 13.84 6.76 8.67
CA TYR A 115 14.53 5.49 8.93
C TYR A 115 16.03 5.63 9.19
N GLY A 116 16.62 6.78 8.88
CA GLY A 116 18.08 6.95 8.81
C GLY A 116 18.68 6.44 7.49
N ALA A 117 19.83 7.02 7.12
CA ALA A 117 20.43 6.80 5.80
C ALA A 117 20.81 5.34 5.51
N GLU A 118 21.37 4.64 6.50
CA GLU A 118 21.81 3.25 6.34
C GLU A 118 20.61 2.30 6.21
N ALA A 119 19.59 2.44 7.04
CA ALA A 119 18.39 1.62 6.96
C ALA A 119 17.60 1.88 5.67
N ALA A 120 17.45 3.15 5.27
CA ALA A 120 16.81 3.52 4.01
C ALA A 120 17.52 2.89 2.80
N ARG A 121 18.86 2.97 2.74
CA ARG A 121 19.64 2.34 1.67
C ARG A 121 19.52 0.82 1.69
N ARG A 122 19.47 0.19 2.86
CA ARG A 122 19.28 -1.27 3.00
C ARG A 122 17.89 -1.70 2.51
N MET A 123 16.84 -0.95 2.84
CA MET A 123 15.46 -1.29 2.49
C MET A 123 15.15 -1.06 1.00
N TYR A 124 15.62 0.06 0.44
CA TYR A 124 15.18 0.50 -0.88
C TYR A 124 16.30 0.58 -1.92
N GLY A 125 17.56 0.54 -1.52
CA GLY A 125 18.71 0.81 -2.39
C GLY A 125 18.77 2.28 -2.82
N ASP A 126 19.47 2.54 -3.93
CA ASP A 126 19.50 3.87 -4.55
C ASP A 126 18.25 4.06 -5.42
N ILE A 127 17.42 5.06 -5.11
CA ILE A 127 16.17 5.31 -5.85
C ILE A 127 16.49 5.90 -7.22
N VAL A 128 16.07 5.20 -8.27
CA VAL A 128 16.31 5.57 -9.67
C VAL A 128 15.16 6.47 -10.17
N PRO A 129 15.44 7.63 -10.80
CA PRO A 129 14.40 8.46 -11.41
C PRO A 129 13.80 7.79 -12.65
N VAL A 130 12.54 8.09 -12.95
CA VAL A 130 11.83 7.65 -14.14
C VAL A 130 11.89 8.77 -15.19
N PRO A 131 12.24 8.48 -16.46
CA PRO A 131 12.21 9.49 -17.53
C PRO A 131 10.82 10.15 -17.65
N ALA A 132 10.79 11.48 -17.68
CA ALA A 132 9.55 12.25 -17.63
C ALA A 132 8.59 11.95 -18.78
N ASP A 133 9.11 11.63 -19.96
CA ASP A 133 8.35 11.24 -21.15
C ASP A 133 7.66 9.86 -21.01
N ARG A 134 8.09 9.05 -20.04
CA ARG A 134 7.49 7.74 -19.72
C ARG A 134 6.52 7.80 -18.54
N VAL A 135 6.37 8.93 -17.87
CA VAL A 135 5.41 9.12 -16.78
C VAL A 135 4.07 9.61 -17.33
N VAL A 136 2.99 9.03 -16.83
CA VAL A 136 1.60 9.34 -17.19
C VAL A 136 0.85 9.69 -15.93
N GLU A 137 0.37 10.93 -15.87
CA GLU A 137 -0.47 11.39 -14.76
C GLU A 137 -1.89 10.83 -14.91
N MET A 138 -2.38 10.21 -13.84
CA MET A 138 -3.70 9.59 -13.76
C MET A 138 -4.56 10.35 -12.75
N PRO A 139 -5.19 11.49 -13.14
CA PRO A 139 -6.15 12.18 -12.28
C PRO A 139 -7.40 11.32 -12.05
N ASP A 140 -8.27 11.77 -11.14
CA ASP A 140 -9.53 11.06 -10.83
C ASP A 140 -10.35 10.73 -12.10
N GLY A 141 -10.74 9.46 -12.24
CA GLY A 141 -11.49 8.93 -13.37
C GLY A 141 -10.66 8.69 -14.64
N ALA A 142 -9.36 8.98 -14.64
CA ALA A 142 -8.49 8.69 -15.78
C ALA A 142 -8.33 7.18 -15.99
N THR A 143 -8.21 6.76 -17.25
CA THR A 143 -8.19 5.34 -17.59
C THR A 143 -7.11 4.97 -18.58
N LEU A 144 -6.61 3.75 -18.48
CA LEU A 144 -5.68 3.15 -19.43
C LEU A 144 -6.16 1.76 -19.86
N SER A 145 -5.54 1.22 -20.90
CA SER A 145 -5.85 -0.11 -21.43
C SER A 145 -4.59 -0.99 -21.51
N LEU A 146 -4.70 -2.22 -21.03
CA LEU A 146 -3.75 -3.31 -21.25
C LEU A 146 -4.40 -4.31 -22.21
N ASN A 147 -4.04 -4.25 -23.49
CA ASN A 147 -4.57 -5.17 -24.52
C ASN A 147 -6.11 -5.32 -24.48
N GLY A 148 -6.83 -4.20 -24.31
CA GLY A 148 -8.29 -4.15 -24.25
C GLY A 148 -8.90 -4.26 -22.85
N ARG A 149 -8.14 -4.69 -21.83
CA ARG A 149 -8.56 -4.63 -20.42
C ARG A 149 -8.38 -3.22 -19.88
N ARG A 150 -9.47 -2.58 -19.46
CA ARG A 150 -9.48 -1.19 -19.01
C ARG A 150 -9.30 -1.08 -17.50
N PHE A 151 -8.52 -0.09 -17.08
CA PHE A 151 -8.29 0.26 -15.68
C PHE A 151 -8.68 1.71 -15.43
N GLU A 152 -9.49 1.96 -14.39
CA GLU A 152 -9.90 3.30 -13.93
C GLU A 152 -9.13 3.67 -12.66
N PHE A 153 -8.54 4.86 -12.62
CA PHE A 153 -7.87 5.39 -11.44
C PHE A 153 -8.84 6.28 -10.66
N LEU A 154 -8.98 6.03 -9.37
CA LEU A 154 -9.79 6.81 -8.45
C LEU A 154 -8.85 7.55 -7.50
N ASP A 155 -8.98 8.88 -7.42
CA ASP A 155 -8.31 9.66 -6.37
C ASP A 155 -8.89 9.25 -5.01
N THR A 156 -8.04 8.74 -4.13
CA THR A 156 -8.42 8.16 -2.83
C THR A 156 -7.55 8.69 -1.70
N PRO A 157 -7.68 9.99 -1.35
CA PRO A 157 -6.93 10.59 -0.26
C PRO A 157 -7.32 9.98 1.09
N GLY A 158 -6.45 10.13 2.09
CA GLY A 158 -6.69 9.66 3.44
C GLY A 158 -5.44 9.08 4.06
N HIS A 159 -4.89 8.03 3.45
CA HIS A 159 -3.56 7.53 3.78
C HIS A 159 -2.47 8.48 3.26
N ALA A 160 -2.58 8.89 2.00
CA ALA A 160 -1.71 9.89 1.39
C ALA A 160 -2.48 10.74 0.38
N ARG A 161 -2.02 11.97 0.15
CA ARG A 161 -2.64 12.90 -0.82
C ARG A 161 -2.37 12.56 -2.28
N HIS A 162 -1.48 11.60 -2.53
CA HIS A 162 -1.08 11.13 -3.85
C HIS A 162 -1.47 9.66 -4.05
N HIS A 163 -2.52 9.23 -3.37
CA HIS A 163 -3.01 7.86 -3.45
C HIS A 163 -4.11 7.76 -4.52
N ALA A 164 -4.02 6.73 -5.35
CA ALA A 164 -5.02 6.35 -6.31
C ALA A 164 -5.30 4.85 -6.22
N CYS A 165 -6.57 4.47 -6.10
CA CYS A 165 -6.99 3.08 -6.25
C CYS A 165 -7.27 2.78 -7.72
N ILE A 166 -6.93 1.57 -8.17
CA ILE A 166 -7.02 1.17 -9.57
C ILE A 166 -8.11 0.11 -9.71
N VAL A 167 -9.22 0.48 -10.35
CA VAL A 167 -10.34 -0.43 -10.64
C VAL A 167 -10.03 -1.17 -11.94
N ASP A 168 -10.00 -2.50 -11.87
CA ASP A 168 -9.97 -3.34 -13.06
C ASP A 168 -11.40 -3.60 -13.55
N GLU A 169 -11.79 -2.95 -14.65
CA GLU A 169 -13.17 -3.02 -15.15
C GLU A 169 -13.55 -4.38 -15.71
N ARG A 170 -12.57 -5.27 -15.99
CA ARG A 170 -12.86 -6.63 -16.43
C ARG A 170 -13.40 -7.50 -15.30
N THR A 171 -12.87 -7.37 -14.09
CA THR A 171 -13.27 -8.20 -12.94
C THR A 171 -14.17 -7.45 -11.96
N GLY A 172 -14.13 -6.11 -11.98
CA GLY A 172 -14.70 -5.27 -10.93
C GLY A 172 -13.87 -5.27 -9.64
N HIS A 173 -12.69 -5.91 -9.62
CA HIS A 173 -11.78 -5.88 -8.48
C HIS A 173 -10.98 -4.58 -8.44
N ILE A 174 -10.39 -4.26 -7.28
CA ILE A 174 -9.69 -3.00 -7.07
C ILE A 174 -8.31 -3.25 -6.47
N PHE A 175 -7.26 -2.69 -7.05
CA PHE A 175 -5.97 -2.57 -6.39
C PHE A 175 -5.98 -1.30 -5.53
N ALA A 176 -6.02 -1.47 -4.22
CA ALA A 176 -6.32 -0.39 -3.29
C ALA A 176 -5.11 0.15 -2.53
N GLY A 177 -3.93 -0.47 -2.66
CA GLY A 177 -2.76 -0.10 -1.87
C GLY A 177 -3.11 -0.03 -0.39
N ASP A 178 -2.68 1.06 0.25
CA ASP A 178 -2.88 1.28 1.68
C ASP A 178 -4.19 1.97 2.04
N THR A 179 -4.95 2.46 1.05
CA THR A 179 -6.30 2.98 1.30
C THR A 179 -7.21 1.93 1.94
N PHE A 180 -7.01 0.65 1.62
CA PHE A 180 -7.75 -0.45 2.22
C PHE A 180 -6.95 -1.22 3.29
N GLY A 181 -5.87 -0.62 3.81
CA GLY A 181 -5.10 -1.15 4.94
C GLY A 181 -4.22 -2.36 4.65
N LEU A 182 -3.72 -2.94 5.74
CA LEU A 182 -2.79 -4.07 5.83
C LEU A 182 -3.53 -5.30 6.34
N SER A 183 -3.12 -6.51 6.01
CA SER A 183 -3.96 -7.71 6.28
C SER A 183 -3.18 -9.05 6.38
N TYR A 184 -1.93 -9.04 6.81
CA TYR A 184 -0.98 -10.18 6.83
C TYR A 184 -1.55 -11.62 6.85
N ARG A 185 -1.02 -12.48 5.96
CA ARG A 185 -1.54 -13.86 5.75
C ARG A 185 -1.38 -14.71 7.01
N GLU A 186 -0.40 -14.40 7.84
CA GLU A 186 -0.16 -15.04 9.13
C GLU A 186 -1.34 -14.90 10.10
N LEU A 187 -2.24 -13.93 9.88
CA LEU A 187 -3.42 -13.69 10.71
C LEU A 187 -4.67 -14.40 10.20
N GLU A 188 -4.63 -14.96 8.99
CA GLU A 188 -5.80 -15.57 8.37
C GLU A 188 -6.26 -16.80 9.13
N ARG A 189 -7.59 -16.93 9.23
CA ARG A 189 -8.21 -18.11 9.82
C ARG A 189 -9.53 -18.42 9.14
N ASP A 190 -9.71 -19.71 8.83
CA ASP A 190 -10.95 -20.23 8.21
C ASP A 190 -11.39 -19.46 6.96
N GLY A 191 -10.41 -18.97 6.18
CA GLY A 191 -10.65 -18.19 4.97
C GLY A 191 -11.09 -16.73 5.19
N ARG A 192 -11.06 -16.24 6.44
CA ARG A 192 -11.28 -14.82 6.76
C ARG A 192 -9.96 -14.06 6.77
N HIS A 193 -9.94 -12.92 6.10
CA HIS A 193 -8.77 -12.05 6.05
C HIS A 193 -8.67 -11.21 7.33
N ALA A 194 -7.48 -10.81 7.77
CA ALA A 194 -7.36 -9.73 8.75
C ALA A 194 -7.52 -8.37 8.06
N ILE A 195 -7.65 -7.26 8.78
CA ILE A 195 -7.42 -5.93 8.21
C ILE A 195 -7.03 -4.96 9.32
N PHE A 196 -6.08 -4.07 9.05
CA PHE A 196 -5.60 -3.07 10.00
C PHE A 196 -5.20 -1.79 9.24
N PRO A 197 -5.55 -0.59 9.72
CA PRO A 197 -5.21 0.64 9.02
C PRO A 197 -3.71 0.97 9.10
N SER A 198 -3.24 1.74 8.13
CA SER A 198 -1.88 2.31 8.10
C SER A 198 -1.98 3.84 8.17
N THR A 199 -1.64 4.41 9.32
CA THR A 199 -1.67 5.85 9.59
C THR A 199 -0.27 6.44 9.43
N THR A 200 0.20 6.53 8.19
CA THR A 200 1.57 6.98 7.91
C THR A 200 1.77 8.49 8.20
N PRO A 201 2.95 8.91 8.70
CA PRO A 201 3.33 10.33 8.76
C PRO A 201 3.43 10.92 7.33
N VAL A 202 3.08 12.16 7.01
CA VAL A 202 2.46 13.29 7.72
C VAL A 202 1.09 13.64 7.11
N GLN A 203 0.50 12.70 6.35
CA GLN A 203 -0.62 12.97 5.45
C GLN A 203 -1.90 12.25 5.83
N PHE A 204 -1.90 11.55 6.97
CA PHE A 204 -3.09 10.89 7.49
C PHE A 204 -4.26 11.87 7.65
N ASP A 205 -5.37 11.58 6.99
CA ASP A 205 -6.63 12.33 7.00
C ASP A 205 -7.78 11.34 7.18
N PRO A 206 -8.26 11.14 8.43
CA PRO A 206 -9.28 10.14 8.71
C PRO A 206 -10.59 10.38 7.95
N PRO A 207 -11.21 11.59 7.95
CA PRO A 207 -12.43 11.83 7.18
C PRO A 207 -12.28 11.51 5.69
N ALA A 208 -11.15 11.89 5.08
CA ALA A 208 -10.88 11.53 3.69
C ALA A 208 -10.72 10.02 3.50
N LEU A 209 -10.05 9.33 4.42
CA LEU A 209 -9.87 7.87 4.36
C LEU A 209 -11.21 7.13 4.45
N HIS A 210 -12.10 7.54 5.35
CA HIS A 210 -13.47 7.00 5.42
C HIS A 210 -14.18 7.18 4.07
N ALA A 211 -14.19 8.40 3.52
CA ALA A 211 -14.85 8.67 2.24
C ALA A 211 -14.25 7.87 1.07
N SER A 212 -12.93 7.66 1.07
CA SER A 212 -12.23 6.83 0.09
C SER A 212 -12.65 5.36 0.20
N ILE A 213 -12.70 4.80 1.42
CA ILE A 213 -13.19 3.44 1.65
C ILE A 213 -14.64 3.29 1.19
N ASP A 214 -15.54 4.21 1.58
CA ASP A 214 -16.94 4.20 1.15
C ASP A 214 -17.08 4.22 -0.38
N ARG A 215 -16.23 5.00 -1.07
CA ARG A 215 -16.19 5.06 -2.54
C ARG A 215 -15.81 3.73 -3.16
N LEU A 216 -14.84 3.00 -2.59
CA LEU A 216 -14.46 1.66 -3.06
C LEU A 216 -15.61 0.66 -2.85
N ILE A 217 -16.24 0.71 -1.68
CA ILE A 217 -17.31 -0.22 -1.27
C ILE A 217 -18.59 -0.01 -2.09
N ALA A 218 -18.90 1.23 -2.47
CA ALA A 218 -20.02 1.56 -3.35
C ALA A 218 -19.92 0.91 -4.74
N ARG A 219 -18.72 0.50 -5.18
CA ARG A 219 -18.53 -0.26 -6.44
C ARG A 219 -18.86 -1.75 -6.31
N ALA A 220 -19.13 -2.23 -5.10
CA ALA A 220 -19.40 -3.63 -4.78
C ALA A 220 -18.36 -4.61 -5.37
N PRO A 221 -17.05 -4.39 -5.14
CA PRO A 221 -16.01 -5.22 -5.74
C PRO A 221 -16.06 -6.65 -5.18
N GLY A 222 -15.80 -7.64 -6.04
CA GLY A 222 -15.68 -9.04 -5.62
C GLY A 222 -14.42 -9.32 -4.79
N ALA A 223 -13.37 -8.52 -4.99
CA ALA A 223 -12.14 -8.56 -4.21
C ALA A 223 -11.42 -7.20 -4.24
N ILE A 224 -10.64 -6.93 -3.19
CA ILE A 224 -9.70 -5.82 -3.12
C ILE A 224 -8.29 -6.39 -2.95
N TYR A 225 -7.33 -5.91 -3.73
CA TYR A 225 -5.92 -6.26 -3.61
C TYR A 225 -5.18 -5.14 -2.87
N VAL A 226 -4.60 -5.47 -1.72
CA VAL A 226 -3.76 -4.59 -0.91
C VAL A 226 -2.29 -4.93 -1.15
N THR A 227 -1.43 -3.91 -1.10
CA THR A 227 0.01 -4.10 -1.41
C THR A 227 0.67 -4.91 -0.34
N HIS A 228 0.44 -4.60 0.93
CA HIS A 228 0.82 -5.51 1.97
C HIS A 228 -0.02 -6.77 1.76
N PHE A 229 0.62 -7.89 1.46
CA PHE A 229 0.15 -9.29 1.34
C PHE A 229 -1.09 -9.69 0.48
N GLY A 230 -1.73 -8.86 -0.35
CA GLY A 230 -2.51 -9.34 -1.54
C GLY A 230 -4.06 -9.32 -1.48
N GLN A 231 -4.74 -10.39 -1.92
CA GLN A 231 -6.21 -10.40 -2.13
C GLN A 231 -7.04 -10.45 -0.83
N VAL A 232 -8.08 -9.62 -0.74
CA VAL A 232 -9.09 -9.61 0.32
C VAL A 232 -10.48 -9.79 -0.32
N THR A 233 -11.22 -10.81 0.12
CA THR A 233 -12.52 -11.20 -0.46
C THR A 233 -13.73 -10.89 0.43
N ASP A 234 -13.56 -10.78 1.75
CA ASP A 234 -14.61 -10.40 2.70
C ASP A 234 -14.72 -8.88 2.86
N VAL A 235 -14.77 -8.20 1.72
CA VAL A 235 -14.60 -6.76 1.54
C VAL A 235 -15.49 -5.91 2.45
N GLN A 236 -16.79 -6.21 2.51
CA GLN A 236 -17.76 -5.42 3.30
C GLN A 236 -17.44 -5.45 4.80
N ARG A 237 -17.02 -6.61 5.31
CA ARG A 237 -16.65 -6.76 6.71
C ARG A 237 -15.34 -6.03 6.99
N CYS A 238 -14.32 -6.23 6.15
CA CYS A 238 -13.04 -5.54 6.28
C CYS A 238 -13.21 -4.01 6.26
N ALA A 239 -14.07 -3.47 5.41
CA ALA A 239 -14.38 -2.04 5.41
C ALA A 239 -14.99 -1.57 6.74
N ALA A 240 -15.94 -2.31 7.30
CA ALA A 240 -16.53 -1.99 8.59
C ALA A 240 -15.49 -2.04 9.73
N ASP A 241 -14.57 -3.01 9.70
CA ASP A 241 -13.46 -3.07 10.65
C ASP A 241 -12.49 -1.91 10.47
N LEU A 242 -12.15 -1.53 9.23
CA LEU A 242 -11.30 -0.37 8.93
C LEU A 242 -11.90 0.92 9.47
N HIS A 243 -13.17 1.22 9.20
CA HIS A 243 -13.80 2.44 9.72
C HIS A 243 -13.71 2.51 11.25
N ARG A 244 -14.07 1.42 11.94
CA ARG A 244 -13.98 1.35 13.40
C ARG A 244 -12.55 1.51 13.89
N LEU A 245 -11.57 0.90 13.22
CA LEU A 245 -10.17 0.99 13.61
C LEU A 245 -9.59 2.38 13.35
N ILE A 246 -9.99 3.05 12.26
CA ILE A 246 -9.61 4.44 11.99
C ILE A 246 -10.13 5.35 13.10
N ASP A 247 -11.40 5.21 13.49
CA ASP A 247 -11.99 5.95 14.62
C ASP A 247 -11.25 5.66 15.93
N ALA A 248 -10.86 4.41 16.18
CA ALA A 248 -10.09 4.03 17.35
C ALA A 248 -8.69 4.66 17.37
N HIS A 249 -8.00 4.70 16.21
CA HIS A 249 -6.69 5.35 16.06
C HIS A 249 -6.79 6.85 16.33
N VAL A 250 -7.83 7.51 15.80
CA VAL A 250 -8.13 8.91 16.08
C VAL A 250 -8.36 9.11 17.58
N GLN A 251 -9.20 8.29 18.21
CA GLN A 251 -9.49 8.41 19.64
C GLN A 251 -8.22 8.23 20.49
N LEU A 252 -7.39 7.23 20.18
CA LEU A 252 -6.10 7.04 20.84
C LEU A 252 -5.21 8.28 20.76
N ALA A 253 -5.13 8.90 19.57
CA ALA A 253 -4.36 10.12 19.40
C ALA A 253 -4.90 11.27 20.27
N LEU A 254 -6.23 11.42 20.34
CA LEU A 254 -6.87 12.43 21.18
C LEU A 254 -6.60 12.18 22.67
N ASP A 255 -6.67 10.93 23.13
CA ASP A 255 -6.42 10.55 24.52
C ASP A 255 -4.96 10.80 24.94
N CYS A 256 -4.02 10.64 24.01
CA CYS A 256 -2.59 10.92 24.23
C CYS A 256 -2.19 12.38 23.97
N ARG A 257 -3.11 13.26 23.56
CA ARG A 257 -2.79 14.64 23.12
C ARG A 257 -1.95 15.41 24.12
N ASP A 258 -2.36 15.39 25.39
CA ASP A 258 -1.76 16.18 26.47
C ASP A 258 -0.74 15.37 27.31
N ALA A 259 -0.32 14.20 26.84
CA ALA A 259 0.60 13.29 27.55
C ALA A 259 2.07 13.79 27.59
N GLY A 260 2.36 14.95 26.99
CA GLY A 260 3.69 15.57 27.02
C GLY A 260 4.78 14.63 26.46
N PRO A 261 5.95 14.50 27.12
CA PRO A 261 7.02 13.61 26.67
C PRO A 261 6.65 12.13 26.54
N GLY A 262 5.63 11.66 27.27
CA GLY A 262 5.15 10.28 27.21
C GLY A 262 4.24 9.97 26.02
N ARG A 263 3.87 10.97 25.21
CA ARG A 263 2.92 10.81 24.10
C ARG A 263 3.34 9.72 23.11
N GLY A 264 4.59 9.72 22.66
CA GLY A 264 5.06 8.75 21.66
C GLY A 264 4.98 7.31 22.15
N GLU A 265 5.36 7.06 23.41
CA GLU A 265 5.25 5.73 24.03
C GLU A 265 3.79 5.34 24.25
N GLY A 266 2.95 6.26 24.75
CA GLY A 266 1.52 6.03 24.93
C GLY A 266 0.80 5.66 23.63
N LEU A 267 1.15 6.31 22.51
CA LEU A 267 0.62 5.96 21.19
C LEU A 267 1.04 4.55 20.76
N ARG A 268 2.31 4.18 20.93
CA ARG A 268 2.80 2.82 20.58
C ARG A 268 2.09 1.75 21.40
N GLU A 269 1.98 1.95 22.71
CA GLU A 269 1.27 1.01 23.59
C GLU A 269 -0.23 0.94 23.29
N GLY A 270 -0.85 2.07 22.90
CA GLY A 270 -2.23 2.08 22.43
C GLY A 270 -2.45 1.27 21.16
N VAL A 271 -1.57 1.39 20.17
CA VAL A 271 -1.62 0.58 18.93
C VAL A 271 -1.41 -0.90 19.25
N ARG A 272 -0.46 -1.24 20.14
CA ARG A 272 -0.29 -2.62 20.64
C ARG A 272 -1.56 -3.16 21.29
N ALA A 273 -2.22 -2.37 22.12
CA ALA A 273 -3.46 -2.77 22.77
C ALA A 273 -4.59 -3.01 21.74
N MET A 274 -4.69 -2.19 20.69
CA MET A 274 -5.63 -2.42 19.59
C MET A 274 -5.35 -3.73 18.86
N LEU A 275 -4.09 -4.02 18.54
CA LEU A 275 -3.70 -5.28 17.89
C LEU A 275 -4.11 -6.50 18.74
N LEU A 276 -3.89 -6.46 20.05
CA LEU A 276 -4.32 -7.54 20.96
C LEU A 276 -5.84 -7.71 21.00
N GLU A 277 -6.59 -6.61 21.02
CA GLU A 277 -8.06 -6.66 20.99
C GLU A 277 -8.58 -7.18 19.64
N GLU A 278 -7.97 -6.80 18.52
CA GLU A 278 -8.32 -7.33 17.19
C GLU A 278 -7.99 -8.82 17.05
N ALA A 279 -6.84 -9.24 17.58
CA ALA A 279 -6.47 -10.64 17.62
C ALA A 279 -7.51 -11.47 18.39
N ARG A 280 -7.97 -10.97 19.54
CA ARG A 280 -9.02 -11.61 20.33
C ARG A 280 -10.39 -11.59 19.63
N ARG A 281 -10.75 -10.45 19.02
CA ARG A 281 -12.03 -10.26 18.33
C ARG A 281 -12.18 -11.18 17.11
N ASN A 282 -11.09 -11.38 16.38
CA ASN A 282 -11.08 -12.13 15.14
C ASN A 282 -10.52 -13.56 15.28
N ASP A 283 -10.15 -13.97 16.49
CA ASP A 283 -9.52 -15.27 16.79
C ASP A 283 -8.26 -15.53 15.94
N TRP A 284 -7.42 -14.50 15.80
CA TRP A 284 -6.17 -14.61 15.03
C TRP A 284 -5.26 -15.69 15.63
N PRO A 285 -4.57 -16.48 14.78
CA PRO A 285 -3.69 -17.55 15.25
C PRO A 285 -2.38 -17.04 15.87
N VAL A 286 -2.07 -15.74 15.71
CA VAL A 286 -0.88 -15.07 16.26
C VAL A 286 -1.30 -14.08 17.34
N SER A 287 -0.59 -14.08 18.48
CA SER A 287 -0.88 -13.22 19.62
C SER A 287 0.38 -12.88 20.41
N GLY A 288 0.28 -11.95 21.37
CA GLY A 288 1.38 -11.55 22.25
C GLY A 288 2.61 -11.02 21.48
N GLN A 289 3.80 -11.44 21.89
CA GLN A 289 5.05 -10.95 21.29
C GLN A 289 5.15 -11.25 19.79
N ALA A 290 4.72 -12.43 19.33
CA ALA A 290 4.78 -12.78 17.92
C ALA A 290 3.91 -11.85 17.05
N LEU A 291 2.79 -11.36 17.58
CA LEU A 291 1.95 -10.37 16.90
C LEU A 291 2.65 -9.01 16.82
N PHE A 292 3.36 -8.63 17.87
CA PHE A 292 4.12 -7.39 17.91
C PHE A 292 5.34 -7.40 17.01
N ASP A 293 6.01 -8.54 16.88
CA ASP A 293 7.13 -8.70 15.95
C ASP A 293 6.61 -8.64 14.50
N LEU A 294 5.42 -9.19 14.23
CA LEU A 294 4.78 -9.14 12.91
C LEU A 294 4.44 -7.71 12.46
N PHE A 295 4.02 -6.86 13.41
CA PHE A 295 3.61 -5.47 13.20
C PHE A 295 4.64 -4.45 13.71
N GLU A 296 5.90 -4.83 13.92
CA GLU A 296 6.88 -3.96 14.59
C GLU A 296 7.00 -2.59 13.90
N LEU A 297 7.14 -2.62 12.58
CA LEU A 297 7.19 -1.42 11.74
C LEU A 297 5.87 -0.64 11.78
N ASP A 298 4.74 -1.34 11.66
CA ASP A 298 3.41 -0.73 11.61
C ASP A 298 3.05 -0.03 12.92
N ILE A 299 3.44 -0.59 14.07
CA ILE A 299 3.23 0.02 15.39
C ILE A 299 3.97 1.35 15.47
N MET A 300 5.21 1.40 14.98
CA MET A 300 5.98 2.64 14.95
C MET A 300 5.36 3.65 14.00
N LEU A 301 5.08 3.25 12.76
CA LEU A 301 4.54 4.15 11.73
C LEU A 301 3.18 4.72 12.12
N ASN A 302 2.28 3.89 12.65
CA ASN A 302 0.99 4.36 13.12
C ASN A 302 1.12 5.36 14.28
N ALA A 303 1.97 5.06 15.27
CA ALA A 303 2.19 5.98 16.38
C ALA A 303 2.76 7.33 15.91
N ASP A 304 3.74 7.31 15.01
CA ASP A 304 4.38 8.52 14.50
C ASP A 304 3.42 9.33 13.61
N GLY A 305 2.59 8.67 12.79
CA GLY A 305 1.62 9.37 11.95
C GLY A 305 0.45 9.95 12.74
N LEU A 306 0.00 9.28 13.81
CA LEU A 306 -0.95 9.84 14.77
C LEU A 306 -0.38 11.07 15.49
N ALA A 307 0.89 11.03 15.91
CA ALA A 307 1.55 12.18 16.51
C ALA A 307 1.64 13.35 15.51
N ALA A 308 2.04 13.09 14.27
CA ALA A 308 2.10 14.10 13.22
C ALA A 308 0.72 14.71 12.90
N TRP A 309 -0.32 13.88 12.88
CA TRP A 309 -1.71 14.34 12.66
C TRP A 309 -2.18 15.30 13.77
N LEU A 310 -1.85 15.01 15.03
CA LEU A 310 -2.13 15.93 16.15
C LEU A 310 -1.39 17.25 15.99
N ASP A 311 -0.11 17.19 15.65
CA ASP A 311 0.77 18.35 15.54
C ASP A 311 0.39 19.26 14.35
N ALA A 312 -0.18 18.69 13.28
CA ALA A 312 -0.69 19.42 12.14
C ALA A 312 -1.98 20.23 12.41
N GLY A 313 -2.54 20.11 13.63
CA GLY A 313 -3.79 20.76 14.01
C GLY A 313 -4.99 20.07 13.38
N ALA A 314 -5.42 18.96 14.00
CA ALA A 314 -6.57 18.15 13.59
C ALA A 314 -7.71 19.02 13.02
N PRO A 315 -8.10 18.85 11.73
CA PRO A 315 -9.24 19.57 11.19
C PRO A 315 -10.50 19.10 11.92
N GLY A 316 -10.99 19.92 12.85
CA GLY A 316 -12.17 19.62 13.67
C GLY A 316 -12.09 20.05 15.13
N ALA A 317 -10.90 20.36 15.67
CA ALA A 317 -10.79 20.94 17.02
C ALA A 317 -10.78 22.47 16.97
N GLY A 318 -11.87 23.07 16.47
CA GLY A 318 -12.05 24.51 16.38
C GLY A 318 -13.28 25.01 17.13
N ARG A 319 -13.01 25.54 18.33
CA ARG A 319 -13.83 26.39 19.24
C ARG A 319 -14.60 25.69 20.34
#